data_AF-A0A392UES7-F1
#
_entry.id   AF-A0A392UES7-F1
#
_cell.length_a   1.000
_cell.length_b   1.000
_cell.length_c   1.000
_cell.angle_alpha   90.00
_cell.angle_beta   90.00
_cell.angle_gamma   90.00
#
_symmetry.space_group_name_H-M   'P 1'
#
loop_
_entity.id
_entity.type
_entity.pdbx_description
1 polymer ?
#
loop_
_entity_poly.entity_id
_entity_poly.type
_entity_poly.pdbx_seq_one_letter_code
_entity_poly.pdbx_strand_id
1 'polypeptide(L)' 'MRGLSDHCPLVLSNNDKDWGPRPSRMLKCWKDIPGYNLFVREKWNTFQVEGWGG' A
#
# COMPACT_ATOMS: atom_id res chain seq x y z
N MET A 1 0.46 -27.30 -16.83
CA MET A 1 -0.46 -26.86 -15.76
C MET A 1 0.34 -26.68 -14.48
N ARG A 2 0.54 -25.44 -14.02
CA ARG A 2 1.13 -25.12 -12.70
C ARG A 2 0.01 -24.43 -11.92
N GLY A 3 -0.66 -25.15 -11.03
CA GLY A 3 -1.89 -24.62 -10.40
C GLY A 3 -2.25 -25.19 -9.04
N LEU A 4 -1.47 -26.15 -8.51
CA LEU A 4 -1.70 -26.69 -7.18
C LEU A 4 -0.46 -26.41 -6.34
N SER A 5 -0.63 -25.52 -5.37
CA SER A 5 0.30 -25.32 -4.26
C SER A 5 0.02 -26.43 -3.25
N ASP A 6 1.05 -27.15 -2.83
CA ASP A 6 1.00 -28.16 -1.76
C ASP A 6 0.97 -27.54 -0.35
N HIS A 7 1.07 -26.20 -0.26
CA HIS A 7 0.98 -25.47 0.99
C HIS A 7 -0.45 -25.39 1.54
N CYS A 8 -0.62 -25.69 2.83
CA CYS A 8 -1.84 -25.43 3.58
C CYS A 8 -1.82 -23.98 4.12
N PRO A 9 -2.85 -23.14 3.84
CA PRO A 9 -2.87 -21.77 4.32
C PRO A 9 -3.20 -21.71 5.82
N LEU A 10 -2.43 -20.89 6.55
CA LEU A 10 -2.76 -20.52 7.93
C LEU A 10 -3.61 -19.26 7.92
N VAL A 11 -4.84 -19.36 8.43
CA VAL A 11 -5.76 -18.23 8.57
C VAL A 11 -5.57 -17.62 9.95
N LEU A 12 -5.12 -16.37 9.99
CA LEU A 12 -4.96 -15.59 11.21
C LEU A 12 -6.02 -14.49 11.25
N SER A 13 -6.69 -14.32 12.38
CA SER A 13 -7.55 -13.16 12.66
C SER A 13 -6.83 -12.19 13.58
N ASN A 14 -6.93 -10.90 13.28
CA ASN A 14 -6.44 -9.84 14.14
C ASN A 14 -7.65 -9.16 14.80
N ASN A 15 -7.57 -8.89 16.11
CA ASN A 15 -8.48 -7.93 16.73
C ASN A 15 -8.01 -6.54 16.30
N ASP A 16 -8.55 -6.04 15.20
CA ASP A 16 -8.15 -4.76 14.61
C ASP A 16 -8.29 -3.63 15.62
N LYS A 17 -7.15 -3.16 16.12
CA LYS A 17 -7.02 -1.87 16.78
C LYS A 17 -6.43 -0.92 15.74
N ASP A 18 -7.15 0.15 15.45
CA ASP A 18 -6.74 1.14 14.47
C ASP A 18 -5.69 2.06 15.10
N TRP A 19 -4.42 1.64 15.02
CA TRP A 19 -3.27 2.40 15.53
C TRP A 19 -2.85 3.55 14.60
N GLY A 20 -3.75 4.00 13.72
CA GLY A 20 -3.51 5.04 12.74
C GLY A 20 -3.12 4.49 11.36
N PRO A 21 -2.91 5.40 10.39
CA PRO A 21 -2.70 5.04 9.00
C PRO A 21 -1.44 4.19 8.85
N ARG A 22 -1.65 2.96 8.39
CA ARG A 22 -0.55 2.05 8.06
C ARG A 22 0.34 2.71 7.00
N PRO A 23 1.68 2.75 7.17
CA PRO A 23 2.57 3.30 6.15
C PRO A 23 2.28 2.67 4.79
N SER A 24 2.21 3.50 3.75
CA SER A 24 1.94 3.03 2.40
C SER A 24 3.05 2.06 1.98
N ARG A 25 2.68 0.80 1.72
CA ARG A 25 3.58 -0.18 1.14
C ARG A 25 3.42 -0.16 -0.38
N MET A 26 4.38 0.43 -1.06
CA MET A 26 4.47 0.47 -2.51
C MET A 26 5.29 -0.72 -3.01
N LEU A 27 4.84 -1.37 -4.10
CA LEU A 27 5.65 -2.38 -4.77
C LEU A 27 6.89 -1.72 -5.41
N LYS A 28 8.07 -2.30 -5.20
CA LYS A 28 9.35 -1.72 -5.63
C LYS A 28 9.41 -1.40 -7.12
N CYS A 29 8.75 -2.17 -7.98
CA CYS A 29 8.78 -2.00 -9.44
C CYS A 29 8.08 -0.71 -9.92
N TRP A 30 7.24 -0.08 -9.11
CA TRP A 30 6.50 1.10 -9.55
C TRP A 30 7.43 2.31 -9.75
N LYS A 31 8.52 2.40 -8.97
CA LYS A 31 9.53 3.44 -9.15
C LYS A 31 10.28 3.35 -10.49
N ASP A 32 10.30 2.16 -11.10
CA ASP A 32 11.01 1.87 -12.34
C ASP A 32 10.17 2.26 -13.57
N ILE A 33 8.89 2.61 -13.37
CA ILE A 33 8.01 3.11 -14.43
C ILE A 33 8.42 4.56 -14.77
N PRO A 34 8.75 4.85 -16.04
CA PRO A 34 9.06 6.22 -16.46
C PRO A 34 7.94 7.19 -16.10
N GLY A 35 8.29 8.32 -15.48
CA GLY A 35 7.32 9.34 -15.06
C GLY A 35 6.61 9.08 -13.73
N TYR A 36 6.84 7.93 -13.07
CA TYR A 36 6.19 7.61 -11.79
C TYR A 36 6.38 8.70 -10.73
N ASN A 37 7.60 9.20 -10.56
CA ASN A 37 7.89 10.25 -9.57
C ASN A 37 7.14 11.56 -9.87
N LEU A 38 7.00 11.93 -11.15
CA LEU A 38 6.26 13.11 -11.57
C LEU A 38 4.77 12.93 -11.26
N PHE A 39 4.20 11.79 -11.65
CA PHE A 39 2.82 11.43 -11.39
C PHE A 39 2.47 11.48 -9.90
N VAL A 40 3.29 10.85 -9.05
CA VAL A 40 3.06 10.85 -7.59
C VAL A 40 3.08 12.27 -7.04
N ARG A 41 4.05 13.10 -7.45
CA ARG A 41 4.16 14.49 -7.01
C ARG A 41 2.93 15.32 -7.42
N GLU A 42 2.50 15.22 -8.66
CA GLU A 42 1.32 15.93 -9.15
C GLU A 42 0.06 15.51 -8.38
N LYS A 43 -0.16 14.21 -8.20
CA LYS A 43 -1.29 13.72 -7.43
C LYS A 43 -1.21 14.14 -5.97
N TRP A 44 -0.05 14.04 -5.34
CA TRP A 44 0.16 14.47 -3.95
C TRP A 44 -0.25 15.92 -3.73
N ASN A 45 0.15 16.82 -4.63
CA ASN A 45 -0.21 18.23 -4.56
C ASN A 45 -1.70 18.51 -4.77
N THR A 46 -2.46 17.57 -5.36
CA THR A 46 -3.91 17.70 -5.53
C THR A 46 -4.71 17.16 -4.35
N PHE A 47 -4.09 16.39 -3.44
CA PHE A 47 -4.77 15.90 -2.26
C PHE A 47 -4.86 17.01 -1.21
N GLN A 48 -6.07 17.46 -0.90
CA GLN A 48 -6.33 18.26 0.29
C GLN A 48 -6.47 17.31 1.48
N VAL A 49 -5.41 17.20 2.27
CA VAL A 49 -5.42 16.42 3.50
C VAL A 49 -5.96 17.32 4.61
N GLU A 50 -7.24 17.15 4.94
CA GLU A 50 -7.85 17.77 6.12
C GLU A 50 -7.72 16.83 7.31
N GLY A 51 -7.13 17.33 8.39
CA GLY A 51 -6.88 16.56 9.62
C GLY A 51 -5.41 16.16 9.77
N TRP A 52 -4.69 16.92 10.59
CA TRP A 52 -3.45 16.47 11.23
C TRP A 52 -3.84 16.07 12.64
N GLY A 53 -3.65 14.80 13.00
CA GLY A 53 -3.84 14.33 14.37
C GLY A 53 -2.77 14.93 15.27
N GLY A 54 -3.12 16.02 15.94
CA GLY A 54 -2.42 16.57 17.10
C GLY A 54 -3.21 16.30 18.36
#